data_AF-I0I6V6-F1
#
_entry.id   AF-I0I6V6-F1
#
_cell.length_a   1.000
_cell.length_b   1.000
_cell.length_c   1.000
_cell.angle_alpha   90.00
_cell.angle_beta   90.00
_cell.angle_gamma   90.00
#
_symmetry.space_group_name_H-M   'P 1'
#
loop_
_entity.id
_entity.type
_entity.pdbx_description
1 polymer ?
#
loop_
_entity_poly.entity_id
_entity_poly.type
_entity_poly.pdbx_seq_one_letter_code
_entity_poly.pdbx_strand_id
1 'polypeptide(L)'
;MYGGVAAGLIAAASGLLLGTNIPPLYVLAFLLIGAGPVLGYQMASGKLGQDWKTLLGGIIGFLLPLISQIILWPLLVWAFNRSFAFGKLWLGSVIGLILGAIGFFVIGFFIGQDPAWVGFGWSMLWALWGGTVAAFMTAALRD
;
A
#
# COMPACT_ATOMS: atom_id res chain seq x y z
N MET A 1 3.74 11.57 3.64
CA MET A 1 4.44 10.93 4.77
C MET A 1 3.56 9.87 5.45
N TYR A 2 2.38 10.22 5.98
CA TYR A 2 1.51 9.30 6.73
C TYR A 2 1.15 7.99 6.01
N GLY A 3 0.84 8.02 4.72
CA GLY A 3 0.55 6.80 3.93
C GLY A 3 1.71 5.82 3.86
N GLY A 4 2.94 6.33 3.78
CA GLY A 4 4.12 5.47 3.75
C GLY A 4 4.44 4.88 5.12
N VAL A 5 4.27 5.67 6.19
CA VAL A 5 4.41 5.17 7.56
C VAL A 5 3.38 4.09 7.85
N ALA A 6 2.10 4.32 7.53
CA ALA A 6 1.04 3.35 7.75
C ALA A 6 1.27 2.05 6.96
N ALA A 7 1.50 2.14 5.64
CA ALA A 7 1.74 0.97 4.81
C ALA A 7 3.03 0.23 5.19
N GLY A 8 4.10 0.96 5.52
CA GLY A 8 5.38 0.39 5.96
C GLY A 8 5.31 -0.34 7.29
N LEU A 9 4.64 0.24 8.30
CA LEU A 9 4.44 -0.41 9.60
C LEU A 9 3.56 -1.66 9.48
N ILE A 10 2.49 -1.58 8.68
CA ILE A 10 1.65 -2.75 8.41
C ILE A 10 2.45 -3.82 7.67
N ALA A 11 3.28 -3.44 6.71
CA ALA A 11 4.15 -4.38 6.00
C ALA A 11 5.22 -5.01 6.88
N ALA A 12 5.80 -4.26 7.82
CA ALA A 12 6.73 -4.80 8.79
C ALA A 12 6.06 -5.83 9.71
N ALA A 13 4.88 -5.48 10.24
CA ALA A 13 4.08 -6.40 11.05
C ALA A 13 3.64 -7.63 10.25
N SER A 14 3.26 -7.44 8.98
CA SER A 14 2.83 -8.51 8.10
C SER A 14 3.98 -9.44 7.73
N GLY A 15 5.21 -8.92 7.58
CA GLY A 15 6.42 -9.73 7.41
C GLY A 15 6.66 -10.71 8.57
N LEU A 16 6.32 -10.32 9.81
CA LEU A 16 6.37 -11.22 10.97
C LEU A 16 5.32 -12.33 10.87
N LEU A 17 4.12 -12.02 10.37
CA LEU A 17 3.05 -12.99 10.14
C LEU A 17 3.39 -13.97 9.00
N LEU A 18 4.11 -13.53 7.98
CA LEU A 18 4.57 -14.38 6.88
C LEU A 18 5.58 -15.44 7.36
N GLY A 19 6.28 -15.22 8.47
CA GLY A 19 7.20 -16.18 9.06
C GLY A 19 6.54 -17.35 9.79
N THR A 20 5.23 -17.30 10.05
CA THR A 20 4.55 -18.31 10.87
C THR A 20 4.10 -19.55 10.09
N ASN A 21 4.23 -19.59 8.77
CA ASN A 21 3.79 -20.73 7.93
C ASN A 21 2.29 -21.07 8.04
N ILE A 22 1.44 -20.06 8.31
CA ILE A 22 -0.02 -20.21 8.41
C ILE A 22 -0.67 -19.48 7.24
N PRO A 23 -1.13 -20.17 6.18
CA PRO A 23 -1.61 -19.52 4.95
C PRO A 23 -2.74 -18.48 5.14
N PRO A 24 -3.74 -18.68 6.01
CA PRO A 24 -4.74 -17.64 6.29
C PRO A 24 -4.15 -16.32 6.79
N LEU A 25 -3.07 -16.37 7.57
CA LEU A 25 -2.40 -15.15 8.07
C LEU A 25 -1.72 -14.38 6.95
N TYR A 26 -1.35 -15.05 5.87
CA TYR A 26 -0.74 -14.39 4.71
C TYR A 26 -1.76 -13.54 3.96
N VAL A 27 -2.97 -14.08 3.76
CA VAL A 27 -4.07 -13.33 3.16
C VAL A 27 -4.39 -12.11 4.00
N LEU A 28 -4.53 -12.26 5.32
CA LEU A 28 -4.76 -11.14 6.23
C LEU A 28 -3.62 -10.10 6.17
N ALA A 29 -2.37 -10.56 6.20
CA ALA A 29 -1.19 -9.73 6.04
C ALA A 29 -1.25 -8.85 4.78
N PHE A 30 -1.58 -9.44 3.63
CA PHE A 30 -1.71 -8.71 2.37
C PHE A 30 -2.88 -7.72 2.39
N LEU A 31 -4.07 -8.14 2.80
CA LEU A 31 -5.25 -7.27 2.89
C LEU A 31 -4.99 -6.02 3.73
N LEU A 32 -4.26 -6.17 4.85
CA LEU A 32 -3.96 -5.04 5.74
C LEU A 32 -3.03 -4.01 5.07
N ILE A 33 -2.05 -4.42 4.26
CA ILE A 33 -1.15 -3.48 3.57
C ILE A 33 -1.95 -2.53 2.66
N GLY A 34 -2.98 -3.05 1.99
CA GLY A 34 -3.88 -2.28 1.13
C GLY A 34 -4.64 -1.16 1.86
N ALA A 35 -4.82 -1.28 3.17
CA ALA A 35 -5.42 -0.23 4.01
C ALA A 35 -4.47 0.96 4.24
N GLY A 36 -3.15 0.71 4.26
CA GLY A 36 -2.12 1.69 4.63
C GLY A 36 -2.22 3.04 3.90
N PRO A 37 -2.28 3.09 2.55
CA PRO A 37 -2.41 4.34 1.83
C PRO A 37 -3.70 5.10 2.18
N VAL A 38 -4.82 4.39 2.34
CA VAL A 38 -6.12 5.00 2.67
C VAL A 38 -6.10 5.58 4.08
N LEU A 39 -5.60 4.82 5.06
CA LEU A 39 -5.45 5.29 6.45
C LEU A 39 -4.55 6.52 6.53
N GLY A 40 -3.44 6.52 5.79
CA GLY A 40 -2.53 7.66 5.75
C GLY A 40 -3.14 8.89 5.07
N TYR A 41 -3.93 8.72 4.00
CA TYR A 41 -4.69 9.81 3.38
C TYR A 41 -5.74 10.37 4.35
N GLN A 42 -6.52 9.51 5.02
CA GLN A 42 -7.55 9.96 5.95
C GLN A 42 -6.94 10.68 7.16
N MET A 43 -5.80 10.20 7.66
CA MET A 43 -5.06 10.86 8.72
C MET A 43 -4.56 12.25 8.29
N ALA A 44 -3.97 12.35 7.09
CA ALA A 44 -3.48 13.62 6.55
C ALA A 44 -4.60 14.65 6.30
N SER A 45 -5.81 14.17 5.99
CA SER A 45 -6.97 15.02 5.72
C SER A 45 -7.83 15.31 6.97
N GLY A 46 -7.45 14.82 8.15
CA GLY A 46 -8.22 15.00 9.39
C GLY A 46 -9.54 14.23 9.42
N LYS A 47 -9.68 13.19 8.58
CA LYS A 47 -10.91 12.41 8.37
C LYS A 47 -10.73 10.93 8.72
N LEU A 48 -9.80 10.61 9.62
CA LEU A 48 -9.51 9.23 10.01
C LEU A 48 -10.77 8.52 10.52
N GLY A 49 -11.12 7.40 9.88
CA GLY A 49 -12.30 6.60 10.21
C GLY A 49 -13.61 7.12 9.63
N GLN A 50 -13.62 8.28 8.97
CA GLN A 50 -14.86 8.86 8.41
C GLN A 50 -15.20 8.29 7.02
N ASP A 51 -14.22 7.76 6.30
CA ASP A 51 -14.40 7.19 4.95
C ASP A 51 -14.15 5.68 4.92
N TRP A 52 -15.06 4.93 5.55
CA TRP A 52 -14.97 3.47 5.65
C TRP A 52 -15.11 2.76 4.30
N LYS A 53 -15.79 3.38 3.31
CA LYS A 53 -15.98 2.81 1.98
C LYS A 53 -14.67 2.74 1.21
N THR A 54 -13.91 3.84 1.18
CA THR A 54 -12.57 3.86 0.59
C THR A 54 -11.63 2.88 1.30
N LEU A 55 -11.76 2.76 2.62
CA LEU A 55 -10.95 1.82 3.41
C LEU A 55 -11.23 0.36 3.01
N LEU A 56 -12.50 -0.03 2.86
CA LEU A 56 -12.87 -1.35 2.34
C LEU A 56 -12.33 -1.59 0.94
N GLY A 57 -12.42 -0.58 0.06
CA GLY A 57 -11.85 -0.65 -1.27
C GLY A 57 -10.34 -0.90 -1.23
N GLY A 58 -9.63 -0.26 -0.30
CA GLY A 58 -8.19 -0.46 -0.12
C GLY A 58 -7.83 -1.85 0.41
N ILE A 59 -8.59 -2.35 1.39
CA ILE A 59 -8.39 -3.68 1.99
C ILE A 59 -8.63 -4.78 0.95
N ILE A 60 -9.83 -4.81 0.36
CA ILE A 60 -10.23 -5.85 -0.61
C ILE A 60 -9.39 -5.74 -1.88
N GLY A 61 -9.03 -4.51 -2.25
CA GLY A 61 -8.20 -4.19 -3.40
C GLY A 61 -6.78 -4.72 -3.35
N PHE A 62 -6.36 -5.44 -2.30
CA PHE A 62 -5.02 -5.98 -2.14
C PHE A 62 -5.00 -7.50 -1.97
N LEU A 63 -5.92 -8.21 -2.65
CA LEU A 63 -6.12 -9.66 -2.45
C LEU A 63 -5.09 -10.54 -3.19
N LEU A 64 -4.66 -10.12 -4.37
CA LEU A 64 -3.73 -10.84 -5.26
C LEU A 64 -2.37 -10.13 -5.37
N PRO A 65 -1.23 -10.82 -5.22
CA PRO A 65 0.08 -10.21 -5.44
C PRO A 65 0.21 -9.60 -6.85
N LEU A 66 0.87 -8.44 -6.95
CA LEU A 66 1.25 -7.70 -8.16
C LEU A 66 0.10 -7.12 -9.01
N ILE A 67 -0.95 -7.90 -9.28
CA ILE A 67 -2.09 -7.46 -10.09
C ILE A 67 -2.98 -6.51 -9.29
N SER A 68 -3.11 -6.76 -8.00
CA SER A 68 -4.02 -5.99 -7.15
C SER A 68 -3.61 -4.54 -7.06
N GLN A 69 -2.32 -4.27 -6.90
CA GLN A 69 -1.82 -2.92 -6.71
C GLN A 69 -2.14 -2.06 -7.94
N ILE A 70 -1.94 -2.60 -9.14
CA ILE A 70 -2.09 -1.83 -10.38
C ILE A 70 -3.56 -1.74 -10.82
N ILE A 71 -4.33 -2.81 -10.63
CA ILE A 71 -5.69 -2.90 -11.20
C ILE A 71 -6.74 -2.87 -10.11
N LEU A 72 -6.75 -3.86 -9.22
CA LEU A 72 -7.88 -4.06 -8.29
C LEU A 72 -7.97 -2.95 -7.24
N TRP A 73 -6.85 -2.51 -6.68
CA TRP A 73 -6.78 -1.48 -5.66
C TRP A 73 -7.33 -0.14 -6.16
N PRO A 74 -6.79 0.48 -7.24
CA PRO A 74 -7.33 1.75 -7.71
C PRO A 74 -8.77 1.60 -8.21
N LEU A 75 -9.13 0.45 -8.79
CA LEU A 75 -10.50 0.19 -9.27
C LEU A 75 -11.49 0.12 -8.11
N LEU A 76 -11.18 -0.62 -7.05
CA LEU A 76 -12.09 -0.80 -5.92
C LEU A 76 -12.16 0.47 -5.06
N VAL A 77 -11.02 1.09 -4.76
CA VAL A 77 -10.98 2.39 -4.05
C VAL A 77 -11.84 3.43 -4.78
N TRP A 78 -11.73 3.51 -6.10
CA TRP A 78 -12.58 4.36 -6.92
C TRP A 78 -14.05 3.91 -6.95
N ALA A 79 -14.31 2.61 -7.08
CA ALA A 79 -15.67 2.09 -7.16
C ALA A 79 -16.46 2.38 -5.89
N PHE A 80 -15.81 2.24 -4.73
CA PHE A 80 -16.37 2.52 -3.41
C PHE A 80 -16.42 4.01 -3.08
N ASN A 81 -15.53 4.83 -3.65
CA ASN A 81 -15.58 6.29 -3.54
C ASN A 81 -15.27 7.00 -4.87
N ARG A 82 -16.35 7.46 -5.51
CA ARG A 82 -16.33 8.14 -6.82
C ARG A 82 -15.88 9.60 -6.77
N SER A 83 -15.62 10.15 -5.58
CA SER A 83 -15.02 11.48 -5.41
C SER A 83 -13.57 11.53 -5.89
N PHE A 84 -12.89 10.39 -5.98
CA PHE A 84 -11.55 10.30 -6.54
C PHE A 84 -11.57 10.11 -8.07
N ALA A 85 -10.62 10.74 -8.77
CA ALA A 85 -10.34 10.47 -10.16
C ALA A 85 -9.56 9.14 -10.31
N PHE A 86 -10.18 8.14 -10.93
CA PHE A 86 -9.57 6.83 -11.18
C PHE A 86 -8.17 6.92 -11.79
N GLY A 87 -7.99 7.73 -12.84
CA GLY A 87 -6.68 7.85 -13.52
C GLY A 87 -5.55 8.30 -12.61
N LYS A 88 -5.84 9.18 -11.63
CA LYS A 88 -4.84 9.63 -10.64
C LYS A 88 -4.55 8.56 -9.59
N LEU A 89 -5.56 7.79 -9.15
CA LEU A 89 -5.35 6.63 -8.27
C LEU A 89 -4.51 5.54 -8.94
N TRP A 90 -4.84 5.22 -10.19
CA TRP A 90 -4.11 4.26 -11.00
C TRP A 90 -2.65 4.69 -11.21
N LEU A 91 -2.44 5.94 -11.63
CA LEU A 91 -1.11 6.50 -11.84
C LEU A 91 -0.27 6.49 -10.55
N GLY A 92 -0.88 6.89 -9.42
CA GLY A 92 -0.22 6.85 -8.11
C GLY A 92 0.19 5.44 -7.71
N SER A 93 -0.63 4.43 -8.02
CA SER A 93 -0.28 3.04 -7.73
C SER A 93 0.81 2.49 -8.62
N VAL A 94 0.79 2.81 -9.93
CA VAL A 94 1.85 2.42 -10.87
C VAL A 94 3.19 3.03 -10.46
N ILE A 95 3.22 4.35 -10.25
CA ILE A 95 4.44 5.06 -9.83
C ILE A 95 4.90 4.54 -8.47
N GLY A 96 3.98 4.39 -7.52
CA GLY A 96 4.30 3.89 -6.19
C GLY A 96 4.93 2.49 -6.23
N LEU A 97 4.46 1.61 -7.11
CA LEU A 97 5.00 0.25 -7.23
C LEU A 97 6.39 0.25 -7.86
N ILE A 98 6.60 1.09 -8.89
CA ILE A 98 7.92 1.29 -9.49
C ILE A 98 8.91 1.82 -8.43
N LEU A 99 8.53 2.86 -7.69
CA LEU A 99 9.36 3.42 -6.62
C LEU A 99 9.62 2.41 -5.51
N GLY A 100 8.61 1.64 -5.10
CA GLY A 100 8.76 0.58 -4.11
C GLY A 100 9.71 -0.51 -4.56
N ALA A 101 9.58 -0.99 -5.81
CA ALA A 101 10.46 -2.01 -6.37
C ALA A 101 11.91 -1.48 -6.49
N ILE A 102 12.10 -0.26 -6.98
CA ILE A 102 13.41 0.39 -7.03
C ILE A 102 14.01 0.45 -5.63
N GLY A 103 13.26 0.93 -4.63
CA GLY A 103 13.71 0.99 -3.24
C GLY A 103 14.13 -0.37 -2.69
N PHE A 104 13.34 -1.41 -2.95
CA PHE A 104 13.65 -2.80 -2.55
C PHE A 104 14.98 -3.28 -3.14
N PHE A 105 15.16 -3.14 -4.46
CA PHE A 105 16.37 -3.60 -5.13
C PHE A 105 17.61 -2.76 -4.81
N VAL A 106 17.45 -1.45 -4.60
CA VAL A 106 18.54 -0.58 -4.14
C VAL A 106 19.05 -1.02 -2.77
N ILE A 107 18.15 -1.31 -1.83
CA ILE A 107 18.51 -1.83 -0.50
C ILE A 107 19.26 -3.16 -0.64
N GLY A 108 18.74 -4.09 -1.43
CA GLY A 108 19.40 -5.38 -1.68
C GLY A 108 20.77 -5.25 -2.34
N PHE A 109 20.93 -4.31 -3.26
CA PHE A 109 22.22 -4.02 -3.91
C PHE A 109 23.29 -3.57 -2.90
N PHE A 110 22.93 -2.72 -1.94
CA PHE A 110 23.88 -2.21 -0.95
C PHE A 110 24.19 -3.18 0.20
N ILE A 111 23.23 -4.02 0.61
CA ILE A 111 23.43 -4.97 1.70
C ILE A 111 24.03 -6.29 1.20
N GLY A 112 23.79 -6.67 -0.06
CA GLY A 112 24.34 -7.87 -0.67
C GLY A 112 23.47 -9.12 -0.48
N GLN A 113 24.11 -10.29 -0.42
CA GLN A 113 23.44 -11.60 -0.46
C GLN A 113 22.88 -12.08 0.89
N ASP A 114 23.03 -11.31 1.97
CA ASP A 114 22.47 -11.68 3.27
C ASP A 114 20.93 -11.60 3.23
N PRO A 115 20.17 -12.69 3.43
CA PRO A 115 18.71 -12.64 3.37
C PRO A 115 18.06 -11.80 4.47
N ALA A 116 18.79 -11.39 5.52
CA ALA A 116 18.26 -10.59 6.62
C ALA A 116 17.63 -9.25 6.19
N TRP A 117 18.06 -8.68 5.05
CA TRP A 117 17.50 -7.41 4.57
C TRP A 117 16.11 -7.53 3.95
N VAL A 118 15.68 -8.74 3.55
CA VAL A 118 14.44 -8.92 2.77
C VAL A 118 13.22 -8.40 3.52
N GLY A 119 13.15 -8.60 4.84
CA GLY A 119 12.05 -8.07 5.67
C GLY A 119 12.04 -6.54 5.77
N PHE A 120 13.22 -5.92 5.87
CA PHE A 120 13.35 -4.46 5.83
C PHE A 120 13.01 -3.90 4.45
N GLY A 121 13.55 -4.52 3.38
CA GLY A 121 13.24 -4.19 1.99
C GLY A 121 11.74 -4.29 1.72
N TRP A 122 11.09 -5.35 2.20
CA TRP A 122 9.64 -5.54 2.09
C TRP A 122 8.86 -4.37 2.69
N SER A 123 9.22 -3.98 3.92
CA SER A 123 8.61 -2.85 4.61
C SER A 123 8.81 -1.54 3.84
N MET A 124 10.01 -1.34 3.29
CA MET A 124 10.34 -0.17 2.50
C MET A 124 9.61 -0.10 1.16
N LEU A 125 9.45 -1.22 0.46
CA LEU A 125 8.67 -1.32 -0.78
C LEU A 125 7.26 -0.78 -0.54
N TRP A 126 6.60 -1.30 0.49
CA TRP A 126 5.22 -0.92 0.79
C TRP A 126 5.09 0.47 1.40
N ALA A 127 6.11 0.95 2.12
CA ALA A 127 6.17 2.33 2.56
C ALA A 127 6.23 3.31 1.37
N LEU A 128 7.06 3.02 0.37
CA LEU A 128 7.18 3.86 -0.83
C LEU A 128 5.92 3.79 -1.69
N TRP A 129 5.36 2.60 -1.89
CA TRP A 129 4.08 2.44 -2.58
C TRP A 129 2.96 3.19 -1.88
N GLY A 130 2.74 2.93 -0.58
CA GLY A 130 1.64 3.55 0.17
C GLY A 130 1.80 5.04 0.39
N GLY A 131 3.04 5.53 0.52
CA GLY A 131 3.35 6.95 0.55
C GLY A 131 2.98 7.66 -0.75
N THR A 132 3.34 7.06 -1.88
CA THR A 132 3.04 7.60 -3.21
C THR A 132 1.54 7.59 -3.48
N VAL A 133 0.88 6.45 -3.24
CA VAL A 133 -0.56 6.30 -3.43
C VAL A 133 -1.34 7.30 -2.58
N ALA A 134 -1.01 7.48 -1.30
CA ALA A 134 -1.68 8.47 -0.45
C ALA A 134 -1.49 9.92 -0.93
N ALA A 135 -0.32 10.26 -1.48
CA ALA A 135 -0.09 11.56 -2.09
C ALA A 135 -0.98 11.77 -3.32
N PHE A 136 -1.09 10.76 -4.18
CA PHE A 136 -1.99 10.80 -5.34
C PHE A 136 -3.47 10.81 -4.96
N MET A 137 -3.88 10.13 -3.88
CA MET A 137 -5.26 10.23 -3.37
C MET A 137 -5.62 11.67 -3.01
N THR A 138 -4.69 12.39 -2.38
CA THR A 138 -4.86 13.81 -2.04
C THR A 138 -5.07 14.65 -3.30
N ALA A 139 -4.26 14.41 -4.34
CA ALA A 139 -4.40 15.08 -5.63
C ALA A 139 -5.58 14.56 -6.48
N ALA A 140 -6.18 13.42 -6.12
CA ALA A 140 -7.20 12.73 -6.89
C ALA A 140 -8.62 13.19 -6.58
N LEU A 141 -8.83 13.97 -5.52
CA LEU A 141 -10.13 14.59 -5.25
C LEU A 141 -10.56 15.40 -6.48
N ARG A 142 -11.79 15.15 -6.94
CA ARG A 142 -12.42 15.94 -7.99
C ARG A 142 -12.97 17.21 -7.35
N ASP A 143 -12.64 18.35 -7.95
CA ASP A 143 -13.26 19.64 -7.65
C ASP A 143 -14.76 19.62 -8.02
#